data_AF-A0A8K2A933-F1
#
_entry.id   AF-A0A8K2A933-F1
#
_cell.length_a   1.000
_cell.length_b   1.000
_cell.length_c   1.000
_cell.angle_alpha   90.00
_cell.angle_beta   90.00
_cell.angle_gamma   90.00
#
_symmetry.space_group_name_H-M   'P 1'
#
loop_
_entity.id
_entity.type
_entity.pdbx_description
1 polymer ?
#
loop_
_entity_poly.entity_id
_entity_poly.type
_entity_poly.pdbx_seq_one_letter_code
_entity_poly.pdbx_strand_id
1 'polypeptide(L)'
;MSSFQQRVTPLNRRTSEPLARGGQIEYEEFPATIEVLGPLLYWLFHDHWSAIGLGHMVDGSVLELEFTQAPKIIRLYDGYLTVVTEGWHMHLCLEENQGGPLGNTPPDLRQKRLVHRAALYRRLNAQGQARSWGIQFWNGAGERMMNLFLPNPFVGEEEDLLPEHRPNLEKLRLYDQVRQIFVLGEADIPYETNPLQRPYLSVCRSGRCYPSRQWQPVYEALQGAVAEQGLDVEVIHSGCLEVCKLGPVVFYSGDRTWYTRVTPAVAEEIVQTHVVQGKKLQAHVYPKDPSV
;
A
#
# COMPACT_ATOMS: atom_id res chain seq x y z
N MET A 1 -3.49 -15.51 15.18
CA MET A 1 -3.72 -14.37 14.27
C MET A 1 -4.92 -13.61 14.80
N SER A 2 -4.78 -12.31 15.05
CA SER A 2 -5.95 -11.49 15.41
C SER A 2 -6.88 -11.47 14.19
N SER A 3 -8.17 -11.71 14.39
CA SER A 3 -9.17 -11.52 13.35
C SER A 3 -9.14 -10.06 12.89
N PHE A 4 -9.18 -9.82 11.58
CA PHE A 4 -9.34 -8.49 11.01
C PHE A 4 -10.56 -7.81 11.64
N GLN A 5 -10.40 -6.55 12.09
CA GLN A 5 -11.48 -5.78 12.69
C GLN A 5 -11.98 -4.76 11.68
N GLN A 6 -13.22 -4.92 11.21
CA GLN A 6 -13.82 -3.98 10.27
C GLN A 6 -14.13 -2.62 10.91
N ARG A 7 -14.26 -2.57 12.24
CA ARG A 7 -14.59 -1.36 12.97
C ARG A 7 -13.30 -0.65 13.42
N VAL A 8 -13.08 0.57 12.93
CA VAL A 8 -11.93 1.38 13.34
C VAL A 8 -12.17 1.97 14.73
N THR A 9 -11.18 1.87 15.62
CA THR A 9 -11.19 2.60 16.90
C THR A 9 -10.72 4.05 16.67
N PRO A 10 -11.56 5.07 16.90
CA PRO A 10 -11.21 6.47 16.65
C PRO A 10 -10.07 6.95 17.55
N LEU A 11 -9.17 7.77 17.01
CA LEU A 11 -8.14 8.44 17.81
C LEU A 11 -8.69 9.67 18.56
N ASN A 12 -9.84 10.22 18.12
CA ASN A 12 -10.46 11.43 18.66
C ASN A 12 -9.49 12.62 18.78
N ARG A 13 -8.54 12.72 17.85
CA ARG A 13 -7.52 13.76 17.85
C ARG A 13 -7.72 14.71 16.68
N ARG A 14 -7.88 15.99 17.00
CA ARG A 14 -7.92 17.08 16.04
C ARG A 14 -6.78 18.05 16.30
N THR A 15 -6.14 18.50 15.23
CA THR A 15 -5.10 19.52 15.28
C THR A 15 -5.33 20.54 14.16
N SER A 16 -4.76 21.73 14.31
CA SER A 16 -4.84 22.78 13.29
C SER A 16 -3.48 23.44 13.09
N GLU A 17 -3.23 23.86 11.87
CA GLU A 17 -1.99 24.52 11.47
C GLU A 17 -2.31 25.81 10.72
N PRO A 18 -1.79 26.98 11.15
CA PRO A 18 -2.05 28.25 10.48
C PRO A 18 -1.39 28.32 9.10
N LEU A 19 -2.07 28.94 8.15
CA LEU A 19 -1.52 29.22 6.82
C LEU A 19 -0.87 30.61 6.78
N ALA A 20 0.24 30.74 6.05
CA ALA A 20 1.01 31.98 5.95
C ALA A 20 0.22 33.19 5.41
N ARG A 21 -0.83 32.97 4.60
CA ARG A 21 -1.68 34.04 4.03
C ARG A 21 -3.05 34.15 4.72
N GLY A 22 -3.17 33.64 5.95
CA GLY A 22 -4.42 33.53 6.68
C GLY A 22 -5.19 32.23 6.37
N GLY A 23 -6.07 31.84 7.28
CA GLY A 23 -6.73 30.53 7.29
C GLY A 23 -5.91 29.46 8.02
N GLN A 24 -6.36 28.22 7.94
CA GLN A 24 -5.73 27.09 8.63
C GLN A 24 -5.96 25.77 7.91
N ILE A 25 -5.12 24.77 8.16
CA ILE A 25 -5.40 23.38 7.82
C ILE A 25 -5.88 22.70 9.10
N GLU A 26 -7.05 22.07 9.07
CA GLU A 26 -7.52 21.20 10.14
C GLU A 26 -7.21 19.75 9.79
N TYR A 27 -6.76 18.98 10.77
CA TYR A 27 -6.48 17.55 10.65
C TYR A 27 -7.34 16.76 11.65
N GLU A 28 -8.03 15.73 11.17
CA GLU A 28 -8.67 14.70 12.00
C GLU A 28 -7.89 13.40 11.82
N GLU A 29 -7.18 12.98 12.87
CA GLU A 29 -6.28 11.83 12.81
C GLU A 29 -7.04 10.51 12.95
N PHE A 30 -6.54 9.49 12.25
CA PHE A 30 -7.00 8.10 12.33
C PHE A 30 -5.79 7.16 12.48
N PRO A 31 -6.00 5.91 12.96
CA PRO A 31 -4.88 4.99 13.22
C PRO A 31 -4.05 4.73 11.95
N ALA A 32 -2.73 4.89 12.06
CA ALA A 32 -1.77 4.66 10.98
C ALA A 32 -1.27 3.21 10.93
N THR A 33 -2.15 2.25 11.24
CA THR A 33 -1.80 0.81 11.24
C THR A 33 -2.14 0.18 9.89
N ILE A 34 -1.46 -0.91 9.53
CA ILE A 34 -1.76 -1.65 8.28
C ILE A 34 -3.21 -2.14 8.22
N GLU A 35 -3.83 -2.46 9.35
CA GLU A 35 -5.25 -2.86 9.44
C GLU A 35 -6.24 -1.75 9.06
N VAL A 36 -5.81 -0.49 9.11
CA VAL A 36 -6.64 0.69 8.78
C VAL A 36 -6.20 1.29 7.45
N LEU A 37 -4.89 1.54 7.29
CA LEU A 37 -4.32 2.09 6.06
C LEU A 37 -4.44 1.13 4.88
N GLY A 38 -4.29 -0.17 5.10
CA GLY A 38 -4.36 -1.17 4.05
C GLY A 38 -5.68 -1.17 3.31
N PRO A 39 -6.82 -1.42 3.97
CA PRO A 39 -8.12 -1.37 3.32
C PRO A 39 -8.50 0.04 2.84
N LEU A 40 -8.16 1.12 3.56
CA LEU A 40 -8.40 2.49 3.09
C LEU A 40 -7.73 2.75 1.74
N LEU A 41 -6.43 2.49 1.66
CA LEU A 41 -5.65 2.79 0.47
C LEU A 41 -6.02 1.86 -0.68
N TYR A 42 -6.31 0.58 -0.40
CA TYR A 42 -6.82 -0.32 -1.42
C TYR A 42 -8.16 0.17 -1.97
N TRP A 43 -9.12 0.50 -1.12
CA TRP A 43 -10.43 1.04 -1.53
C TRP A 43 -10.29 2.30 -2.40
N LEU A 44 -9.41 3.22 -1.99
CA LEU A 44 -9.18 4.43 -2.74
C LEU A 44 -8.54 4.17 -4.11
N PHE A 45 -7.52 3.31 -4.20
CA PHE A 45 -6.83 3.04 -5.47
C PHE A 45 -7.54 2.00 -6.35
N HIS A 46 -8.41 1.16 -5.80
CA HIS A 46 -9.15 0.13 -6.53
C HIS A 46 -10.52 0.65 -6.98
N ASP A 47 -11.32 1.17 -6.05
CA ASP A 47 -12.73 1.51 -6.28
C ASP A 47 -12.96 3.00 -6.56
N HIS A 48 -12.06 3.86 -6.10
CA HIS A 48 -12.21 5.33 -6.18
C HIS A 48 -11.06 6.05 -6.90
N TRP A 49 -10.23 5.33 -7.65
CA TRP A 49 -9.01 5.89 -8.27
C TRP A 49 -9.31 7.11 -9.14
N SER A 50 -10.45 7.12 -9.84
CA SER A 50 -10.85 8.20 -10.76
C SER A 50 -11.32 9.46 -10.03
N ALA A 51 -11.53 9.38 -8.72
CA ALA A 51 -12.00 10.48 -7.90
C ALA A 51 -10.88 11.11 -7.06
N ILE A 52 -9.68 10.52 -7.04
CA ILE A 52 -8.58 10.96 -6.19
C ILE A 52 -7.38 11.42 -7.01
N GLY A 53 -6.67 12.41 -6.47
CA GLY A 53 -5.36 12.82 -6.96
C GLY A 53 -4.26 12.42 -5.97
N LEU A 54 -3.02 12.36 -6.45
CA LEU A 54 -1.83 12.13 -5.63
C LEU A 54 -0.96 13.40 -5.67
N GLY A 55 -0.64 13.94 -4.51
CA GLY A 55 0.27 15.08 -4.37
C GLY A 55 1.55 14.69 -3.64
N HIS A 56 2.67 15.25 -4.05
CA HIS A 56 3.89 15.28 -3.26
C HIS A 56 4.45 16.71 -3.25
N MET A 57 4.38 17.34 -2.08
CA MET A 57 4.78 18.72 -1.87
C MET A 57 5.98 18.76 -0.94
N VAL A 58 7.05 19.39 -1.41
CA VAL A 58 8.24 19.74 -0.61
C VAL A 58 8.56 21.20 -0.82
N ASP A 59 9.35 21.80 0.08
CA ASP A 59 9.72 23.20 -0.06
C ASP A 59 10.45 23.43 -1.39
N GLY A 60 9.84 24.21 -2.28
CA GLY A 60 10.36 24.55 -3.60
C GLY A 60 9.97 23.61 -4.75
N SER A 61 9.19 22.54 -4.52
CA SER A 61 8.72 21.66 -5.60
C SER A 61 7.40 20.98 -5.27
N VAL A 62 6.53 20.88 -6.28
CA VAL A 62 5.24 20.19 -6.18
C VAL A 62 5.10 19.25 -7.37
N LEU A 63 4.71 18.01 -7.08
CA LEU A 63 4.28 17.03 -8.06
C LEU A 63 2.83 16.66 -7.76
N GLU A 64 1.95 16.82 -8.74
CA GLU A 64 0.59 16.32 -8.69
C GLU A 64 0.38 15.33 -9.84
N LEU A 65 -0.27 14.22 -9.53
CA LEU A 65 -0.54 13.13 -10.45
C LEU A 65 -2.01 12.75 -10.34
N GLU A 66 -2.63 12.60 -11.51
CA GLU A 66 -3.96 12.06 -11.65
C GLU A 66 -3.93 10.67 -12.26
N PHE A 67 -5.02 9.94 -12.08
CA PHE A 67 -5.22 8.63 -12.67
C PHE A 67 -6.06 8.76 -13.94
N THR A 68 -5.48 8.38 -15.08
CA THR A 68 -6.20 8.32 -16.37
C THR A 68 -6.89 6.97 -16.60
N GLN A 69 -6.51 5.96 -15.82
CA GLN A 69 -7.05 4.61 -15.86
C GLN A 69 -6.82 3.92 -14.51
N ALA A 70 -7.56 2.82 -14.28
CA ALA A 70 -7.39 1.99 -13.09
C ALA A 70 -5.93 1.51 -12.95
N PRO A 71 -5.35 1.54 -11.73
CA PRO A 71 -4.04 0.97 -11.49
C PRO A 71 -3.95 -0.51 -11.87
N LYS A 72 -2.83 -0.91 -12.47
CA LYS A 72 -2.55 -2.30 -12.87
C LYS A 72 -2.11 -3.17 -11.68
N ILE A 73 -1.48 -2.55 -10.68
CA ILE A 73 -0.99 -3.22 -9.47
C ILE A 73 -1.32 -2.33 -8.27
N ILE A 74 -1.88 -2.93 -7.22
CA ILE A 74 -2.07 -2.33 -5.89
C ILE A 74 -1.66 -3.41 -4.89
N ARG A 75 -0.42 -3.37 -4.40
CA ARG A 75 0.13 -4.45 -3.57
C ARG A 75 1.19 -3.98 -2.59
N LEU A 76 1.33 -4.68 -1.48
CA LEU A 76 2.42 -4.48 -0.53
C LEU A 76 3.66 -5.30 -0.94
N TYR A 77 4.79 -4.64 -1.18
CA TYR A 77 6.10 -5.27 -1.38
C TYR A 77 7.06 -4.79 -0.31
N ASP A 78 7.55 -5.71 0.53
CA ASP A 78 8.52 -5.42 1.61
C ASP A 78 8.18 -4.13 2.38
N GLY A 79 6.93 -4.04 2.88
CA GLY A 79 6.41 -2.92 3.65
C GLY A 79 5.96 -1.70 2.85
N TYR A 80 6.23 -1.63 1.54
CA TYR A 80 5.77 -0.55 0.68
C TYR A 80 4.50 -0.92 -0.08
N LEU A 81 3.42 -0.16 0.12
CA LEU A 81 2.32 -0.12 -0.84
C LEU A 81 2.88 0.39 -2.15
N THR A 82 2.67 -0.40 -3.19
CA THR A 82 3.11 -0.13 -4.55
C THR A 82 1.89 -0.06 -5.44
N VAL A 83 1.66 1.13 -6.01
CA VAL A 83 0.59 1.38 -6.98
C VAL A 83 1.24 1.64 -8.33
N VAL A 84 0.90 0.85 -9.34
CA VAL A 84 1.48 0.94 -10.68
C VAL A 84 0.40 1.30 -11.68
N THR A 85 0.58 2.44 -12.34
CA THR A 85 -0.24 2.86 -13.48
C THR A 85 0.52 2.57 -14.78
N GLU A 86 0.05 3.12 -15.90
CA GLU A 86 0.75 3.00 -17.17
C GLU A 86 1.92 3.98 -17.31
N GLY A 87 1.75 5.21 -16.84
CA GLY A 87 2.76 6.26 -16.98
C GLY A 87 3.69 6.41 -15.78
N TRP A 88 3.26 5.93 -14.61
CA TRP A 88 3.98 6.18 -13.35
C TRP A 88 3.69 5.09 -12.30
N HIS A 89 4.49 5.07 -11.24
CA HIS A 89 4.22 4.25 -10.07
C HIS A 89 4.62 5.00 -8.81
N MET A 90 4.06 4.61 -7.67
CA MET A 90 4.38 5.17 -6.37
C MET A 90 4.68 4.09 -5.33
N HIS A 91 5.38 4.48 -4.27
CA HIS A 91 5.64 3.65 -3.11
C HIS A 91 5.34 4.43 -1.82
N LEU A 92 4.53 3.86 -0.92
CA LEU A 92 4.23 4.41 0.40
C LEU A 92 4.49 3.34 1.48
N CYS A 93 5.30 3.66 2.49
CA CYS A 93 5.76 2.68 3.49
C CYS A 93 4.69 2.46 4.59
N LEU A 94 3.95 1.35 4.52
CA LEU A 94 2.88 1.02 5.47
C LEU A 94 3.28 0.00 6.54
N GLU A 95 4.35 -0.76 6.30
CA GLU A 95 4.98 -1.65 7.27
C GLU A 95 6.50 -1.55 7.20
N GLU A 96 7.21 -2.16 8.14
CA GLU A 96 8.67 -2.15 8.13
C GLU A 96 9.26 -2.76 6.87
N ASN A 97 10.01 -1.94 6.13
CA ASN A 97 10.82 -2.40 5.01
C ASN A 97 12.08 -3.12 5.52
N GLN A 98 12.15 -4.45 5.34
CA GLN A 98 13.29 -5.23 5.81
C GLN A 98 14.54 -5.02 4.94
N GLY A 99 14.37 -4.67 3.66
CA GLY A 99 15.49 -4.56 2.72
C GLY A 99 15.89 -5.92 2.15
N GLY A 100 14.89 -6.72 1.79
CA GLY A 100 15.06 -8.06 1.25
C GLY A 100 15.36 -9.13 2.30
N PRO A 101 15.79 -10.34 1.88
CA PRO A 101 15.94 -11.51 2.75
C PRO A 101 16.99 -11.35 3.85
N LEU A 102 18.00 -10.51 3.65
CA LEU A 102 19.08 -10.30 4.63
C LEU A 102 18.76 -9.22 5.67
N GLY A 103 17.60 -8.56 5.57
CA GLY A 103 17.25 -7.51 6.51
C GLY A 103 18.16 -6.28 6.43
N ASN A 104 18.64 -5.93 5.23
CA ASN A 104 19.67 -4.90 5.02
C ASN A 104 19.25 -3.48 5.45
N THR A 105 17.95 -3.22 5.62
CA THR A 105 17.48 -1.92 6.12
C THR A 105 17.72 -1.84 7.63
N PRO A 106 18.49 -0.87 8.14
CA PRO A 106 18.71 -0.68 9.58
C PRO A 106 17.41 -0.39 10.35
N PRO A 107 17.23 -0.86 11.60
CA PRO A 107 15.98 -0.69 12.36
C PRO A 107 15.52 0.77 12.49
N ASP A 108 16.43 1.71 12.73
CA ASP A 108 16.15 3.14 12.80
C ASP A 108 15.59 3.67 11.47
N LEU A 109 16.13 3.20 10.35
CA LEU A 109 15.64 3.57 9.03
C LEU A 109 14.27 2.95 8.72
N ARG A 110 13.97 1.75 9.22
CA ARG A 110 12.63 1.14 9.12
C ARG A 110 11.59 2.01 9.80
N GLN A 111 11.88 2.43 11.03
CA GLN A 111 11.00 3.31 11.81
C GLN A 111 10.86 4.68 11.14
N LYS A 112 11.96 5.27 10.65
CA LYS A 112 11.91 6.55 9.96
C LYS A 112 11.03 6.51 8.71
N ARG A 113 11.08 5.46 7.90
CA ARG A 113 10.34 5.34 6.63
C ARG A 113 8.84 5.12 6.83
N LEU A 114 8.46 4.41 7.88
CA LEU A 114 7.08 3.98 8.15
C LEU A 114 6.13 5.17 8.34
N VAL A 115 4.95 5.11 7.74
CA VAL A 115 3.84 6.03 8.04
C VAL A 115 3.46 5.87 9.52
N HIS A 116 3.69 6.91 10.31
CA HIS A 116 3.38 6.94 11.74
C HIS A 116 2.17 7.78 12.09
N ARG A 117 1.75 8.67 11.18
CA ARG A 117 0.58 9.53 11.35
C ARG A 117 -0.17 9.64 10.04
N ALA A 118 -1.50 9.59 10.13
CA ALA A 118 -2.41 9.77 9.02
C ALA A 118 -3.60 10.61 9.48
N ALA A 119 -4.07 11.53 8.63
CA ALA A 119 -5.21 12.38 8.94
C ALA A 119 -6.01 12.75 7.70
N LEU A 120 -7.33 12.85 7.85
CA LEU A 120 -8.14 13.64 6.93
C LEU A 120 -7.85 15.11 7.19
N TYR A 121 -7.60 15.88 6.14
CA TYR A 121 -7.42 17.31 6.26
C TYR A 121 -8.51 18.09 5.54
N ARG A 122 -8.76 19.30 6.05
CA ARG A 122 -9.49 20.35 5.34
C ARG A 122 -8.70 21.64 5.39
N ARG A 123 -8.53 22.30 4.25
CA ARG A 123 -7.92 23.63 4.19
C ARG A 123 -9.02 24.67 4.29
N LEU A 124 -8.96 25.51 5.31
CA LEU A 124 -9.88 26.61 5.54
C LEU A 124 -9.27 27.94 5.07
N ASN A 125 -10.06 28.79 4.45
CA ASN A 125 -9.68 30.17 4.18
C ASN A 125 -9.73 31.03 5.47
N ALA A 126 -9.37 32.32 5.36
CA ALA A 126 -9.39 33.24 6.50
C ALA A 126 -10.79 33.44 7.12
N GLN A 127 -11.86 33.13 6.38
CA GLN A 127 -13.25 33.18 6.84
C GLN A 127 -13.71 31.86 7.48
N GLY A 128 -12.82 30.86 7.62
CA GLY A 128 -13.15 29.56 8.20
C GLY A 128 -13.90 28.62 7.26
N GLN A 129 -14.01 28.95 5.96
CA GLN A 129 -14.68 28.12 4.97
C GLN A 129 -13.71 27.09 4.39
N ALA A 130 -14.10 25.83 4.34
CA ALA A 130 -13.31 24.77 3.73
C ALA A 130 -13.22 24.96 2.21
N ARG A 131 -12.01 24.81 1.66
CA ARG A 131 -11.68 25.04 0.24
C ARG A 131 -10.99 23.86 -0.43
N SER A 132 -10.39 22.95 0.34
CA SER A 132 -9.86 21.70 -0.17
C SER A 132 -9.88 20.60 0.90
N TRP A 133 -9.93 19.35 0.47
CA TRP A 133 -10.04 18.15 1.29
C TRP A 133 -9.02 17.12 0.82
N GLY A 134 -8.52 16.30 1.73
CA GLY A 134 -7.60 15.23 1.38
C GLY A 134 -7.16 14.39 2.55
N ILE A 135 -6.21 13.50 2.31
CA ILE A 135 -5.56 12.67 3.33
C ILE A 135 -4.07 13.01 3.34
N GLN A 136 -3.52 13.30 4.51
CA GLN A 136 -2.11 13.60 4.71
C GLN A 136 -1.45 12.48 5.52
N PHE A 137 -0.24 12.09 5.12
CA PHE A 137 0.61 11.13 5.82
C PHE A 137 1.89 11.78 6.33
N TRP A 138 2.42 11.27 7.44
CA TRP A 138 3.75 11.61 7.95
C TRP A 138 4.52 10.36 8.31
N ASN A 139 5.82 10.39 8.11
CA ASN A 139 6.72 9.30 8.44
C ASN A 139 7.12 9.32 9.93
N GLY A 140 7.99 8.39 10.35
CA GLY A 140 8.47 8.30 11.73
C GLY A 140 9.34 9.47 12.21
N ALA A 141 9.85 10.30 11.29
CA ALA A 141 10.54 11.54 11.62
C ALA A 141 9.59 12.76 11.68
N GLY A 142 8.29 12.56 11.47
CA GLY A 142 7.31 13.65 11.41
C GLY A 142 7.37 14.46 10.11
N GLU A 143 8.08 13.98 9.09
CA GLU A 143 8.16 14.62 7.78
C GLU A 143 6.88 14.32 6.99
N ARG A 144 6.31 15.34 6.32
CA ARG A 144 5.15 15.14 5.42
C ARG A 144 5.55 14.22 4.26
N MET A 145 4.73 13.23 4.01
CA MET A 145 4.84 12.34 2.86
C MET A 145 3.88 12.80 1.76
N MET A 146 3.73 12.01 0.70
CA MET A 146 2.67 12.25 -0.29
C MET A 146 1.29 12.34 0.38
N ASN A 147 0.37 13.05 -0.26
CA ASN A 147 -0.99 13.22 0.19
C ASN A 147 -1.96 12.78 -0.91
N LEU A 148 -3.18 12.41 -0.53
CA LEU A 148 -4.25 12.15 -1.47
C LEU A 148 -5.20 13.33 -1.50
N PHE A 149 -5.49 13.84 -2.68
CA PHE A 149 -6.51 14.85 -2.90
C PHE A 149 -7.86 14.16 -3.05
N LEU A 150 -8.86 14.63 -2.30
CA LEU A 150 -10.24 14.17 -2.42
C LEU A 150 -11.03 15.17 -3.27
N PRO A 151 -12.18 14.76 -3.85
CA PRO A 151 -12.95 15.62 -4.76
C PRO A 151 -13.27 16.99 -4.16
N ASN A 152 -13.06 18.04 -4.94
CA ASN A 152 -13.33 19.41 -4.53
C ASN A 152 -14.69 19.90 -5.08
N PRO A 153 -15.65 20.28 -4.22
CA PRO A 153 -16.97 20.78 -4.64
C PRO A 153 -16.92 22.11 -5.41
N PHE A 154 -15.80 22.82 -5.39
CA PHE A 154 -15.62 24.10 -6.09
C PHE A 154 -14.83 23.99 -7.39
N VAL A 155 -14.40 22.79 -7.79
CA VAL A 155 -13.67 22.56 -9.04
C VAL A 155 -14.57 21.79 -10.00
N GLY A 156 -14.63 22.22 -11.25
CA GLY A 156 -15.37 21.58 -12.33
C GLY A 156 -14.66 20.35 -12.87
N GLU A 157 -15.03 19.89 -14.06
CA GLU A 157 -14.41 18.73 -14.71
C GLU A 157 -13.16 19.11 -15.52
N GLU A 158 -13.02 20.36 -15.93
CA GLU A 158 -11.86 20.88 -16.67
C GLU A 158 -10.89 21.66 -15.76
N GLU A 159 -10.86 21.29 -14.46
CA GLU A 159 -10.12 22.01 -13.40
C GLU A 159 -10.52 23.49 -13.24
N ASP A 160 -11.65 23.89 -13.81
CA ASP A 160 -12.18 25.25 -13.72
C ASP A 160 -12.79 25.50 -12.34
N LEU A 161 -12.53 26.69 -11.77
CA LEU A 161 -13.18 27.06 -10.51
C LEU A 161 -14.66 27.34 -10.78
N LEU A 162 -15.53 26.52 -10.17
CA LEU A 162 -16.97 26.78 -10.14
C LEU A 162 -17.22 28.09 -9.36
N PRO A 163 -18.23 28.89 -9.77
CA PRO A 163 -18.60 30.10 -9.02
C PRO A 163 -18.83 29.77 -7.54
N GLU A 164 -18.31 30.59 -6.63
CA GLU A 164 -18.39 30.32 -5.17
C GLU A 164 -19.82 30.08 -4.66
N HIS A 165 -20.83 30.58 -5.39
CA HIS A 165 -22.25 30.43 -5.07
C HIS A 165 -22.93 29.19 -5.68
N ARG A 166 -22.21 28.32 -6.40
CA ARG A 166 -22.76 27.09 -7.00
C ARG A 166 -21.83 25.86 -6.78
N PRO A 167 -21.51 25.49 -5.52
CA PRO A 167 -20.71 24.30 -5.26
C PRO A 167 -21.47 23.02 -5.60
N ASN A 168 -20.77 22.03 -6.16
CA ASN A 168 -21.29 20.67 -6.28
C ASN A 168 -20.98 19.87 -5.00
N LEU A 169 -21.88 19.94 -4.01
CA LEU A 169 -21.69 19.29 -2.71
C LEU A 169 -21.70 17.75 -2.79
N GLU A 170 -22.21 17.14 -3.85
CA GLU A 170 -22.18 15.68 -4.02
C GLU A 170 -20.74 15.14 -4.08
N LYS A 171 -19.78 15.98 -4.49
CA LYS A 171 -18.34 15.65 -4.48
C LYS A 171 -17.81 15.36 -3.07
N LEU A 172 -18.46 15.86 -2.01
CA LEU A 172 -18.05 15.59 -0.62
C LEU A 172 -18.40 14.18 -0.12
N ARG A 173 -19.20 13.42 -0.87
CA ARG A 173 -19.65 12.07 -0.47
C ARG A 173 -18.48 11.14 -0.12
N LEU A 174 -17.43 11.12 -0.94
CA LEU A 174 -16.26 10.27 -0.67
C LEU A 174 -15.53 10.71 0.60
N TYR A 175 -15.37 12.03 0.83
CA TYR A 175 -14.79 12.56 2.06
C TYR A 175 -15.60 12.13 3.29
N ASP A 176 -16.93 12.26 3.23
CA ASP A 176 -17.81 11.89 4.34
C ASP A 176 -17.77 10.38 4.62
N GLN A 177 -17.72 9.54 3.59
CA GLN A 177 -17.57 8.09 3.74
C GLN A 177 -16.24 7.71 4.38
N VAL A 178 -15.11 8.27 3.89
CA VAL A 178 -13.79 8.04 4.50
C VAL A 178 -13.81 8.47 5.97
N ARG A 179 -14.42 9.61 6.27
CA ARG A 179 -14.50 10.15 7.63
C ARG A 179 -15.35 9.26 8.55
N GLN A 180 -16.52 8.82 8.12
CA GLN A 180 -17.41 7.94 8.89
C GLN A 180 -16.74 6.60 9.20
N ILE A 181 -16.05 5.99 8.23
CA ILE A 181 -15.41 4.69 8.39
C ILE A 181 -14.12 4.82 9.20
N PHE A 182 -13.16 5.63 8.75
CA PHE A 182 -11.79 5.58 9.21
C PHE A 182 -11.45 6.58 10.33
N VAL A 183 -12.16 7.71 10.40
CA VAL A 183 -11.93 8.70 11.47
C VAL A 183 -12.86 8.48 12.64
N LEU A 184 -14.16 8.33 12.38
CA LEU A 184 -15.20 8.25 13.40
C LEU A 184 -15.53 6.82 13.85
N GLY A 185 -15.19 5.80 13.05
CA GLY A 185 -15.53 4.41 13.36
C GLY A 185 -17.05 4.16 13.39
N GLU A 186 -17.84 5.00 12.72
CA GLU A 186 -19.31 4.92 12.70
C GLU A 186 -19.84 3.92 11.66
N ALA A 187 -19.00 3.59 10.67
CA ALA A 187 -19.27 2.57 9.65
C ALA A 187 -18.15 1.53 9.60
N ASP A 188 -18.46 0.37 9.04
CA ASP A 188 -17.48 -0.71 8.86
C ASP A 188 -16.62 -0.47 7.62
N ILE A 189 -15.36 -0.89 7.69
CA ILE A 189 -14.48 -1.01 6.53
C ILE A 189 -15.14 -1.95 5.50
N PRO A 190 -15.20 -1.58 4.20
CA PRO A 190 -15.93 -2.33 3.18
C PRO A 190 -15.21 -3.61 2.69
N TYR A 191 -14.50 -4.30 3.58
CA TYR A 191 -13.85 -5.59 3.32
C TYR A 191 -13.97 -6.50 4.54
N GLU A 192 -14.03 -7.81 4.31
CA GLU A 192 -14.01 -8.83 5.38
C GLU A 192 -12.58 -9.18 5.84
N THR A 193 -11.58 -8.89 5.00
CA THR A 193 -10.15 -9.08 5.26
C THR A 193 -9.37 -7.87 4.73
N ASN A 194 -8.11 -7.71 5.16
CA ASN A 194 -7.24 -6.67 4.62
C ASN A 194 -6.73 -7.06 3.22
N PRO A 195 -7.20 -6.40 2.13
CA PRO A 195 -6.85 -6.79 0.77
C PRO A 195 -5.35 -6.64 0.45
N LEU A 196 -4.63 -5.74 1.14
CA LEU A 196 -3.17 -5.58 0.96
C LEU A 196 -2.35 -6.67 1.67
N GLN A 197 -2.96 -7.43 2.58
CA GLN A 197 -2.31 -8.53 3.29
C GLN A 197 -2.70 -9.91 2.75
N ARG A 198 -3.44 -9.96 1.63
CA ARG A 198 -3.67 -11.21 0.90
C ARG A 198 -2.31 -11.84 0.54
N PRO A 199 -2.01 -13.07 0.99
CA PRO A 199 -0.72 -13.68 0.71
C PRO A 199 -0.50 -13.91 -0.78
N TYR A 200 0.76 -13.83 -1.20
CA TYR A 200 1.17 -14.11 -2.56
C TYR A 200 2.50 -14.83 -2.60
N LEU A 201 2.70 -15.60 -3.67
CA LEU A 201 3.94 -16.22 -4.08
C LEU A 201 4.49 -15.47 -5.27
N SER A 202 5.68 -14.89 -5.15
CA SER A 202 6.31 -14.10 -6.21
C SER A 202 7.51 -14.82 -6.80
N VAL A 203 7.50 -15.04 -8.11
CA VAL A 203 8.63 -15.60 -8.86
C VAL A 203 9.48 -14.49 -9.46
N CYS A 204 10.78 -14.48 -9.18
CA CYS A 204 11.71 -13.52 -9.75
C CYS A 204 11.93 -13.78 -11.25
N ARG A 205 11.65 -12.78 -12.10
CA ARG A 205 11.83 -12.85 -13.57
C ARG A 205 13.16 -12.28 -14.08
N SER A 206 14.01 -11.78 -13.18
CA SER A 206 15.20 -11.00 -13.56
C SER A 206 16.28 -11.86 -14.23
N GLY A 207 16.61 -11.51 -15.47
CA GLY A 207 17.74 -12.11 -16.20
C GLY A 207 19.12 -11.72 -15.66
N ARG A 208 19.22 -10.77 -14.70
CA ARG A 208 20.52 -10.36 -14.12
C ARG A 208 21.22 -11.50 -13.37
N CYS A 209 20.44 -12.43 -12.82
CA CYS A 209 20.95 -13.48 -11.92
C CYS A 209 20.60 -14.89 -12.39
N TYR A 210 19.65 -15.00 -13.32
CA TYR A 210 19.22 -16.25 -13.94
C TYR A 210 19.23 -16.07 -15.47
N PRO A 211 20.40 -16.25 -16.11
CA PRO A 211 20.59 -15.93 -17.53
C PRO A 211 19.62 -16.67 -18.46
N SER A 212 19.20 -17.89 -18.08
CA SER A 212 18.25 -18.68 -18.87
C SER A 212 16.86 -18.05 -18.95
N ARG A 213 16.49 -17.17 -18.00
CA ARG A 213 15.16 -16.52 -17.90
C ARG A 213 13.97 -17.49 -17.90
N GLN A 214 14.19 -18.77 -17.59
CA GLN A 214 13.15 -19.82 -17.54
C GLN A 214 12.42 -19.80 -16.19
N TRP A 215 11.71 -18.72 -15.87
CA TRP A 215 10.93 -18.60 -14.64
C TRP A 215 9.50 -19.15 -14.80
N GLN A 216 9.01 -19.24 -16.03
CA GLN A 216 7.64 -19.63 -16.37
C GLN A 216 7.27 -21.02 -15.84
N PRO A 217 8.10 -22.08 -15.99
CA PRO A 217 7.74 -23.39 -15.46
C PRO A 217 7.56 -23.41 -13.92
N VAL A 218 8.33 -22.59 -13.20
CA VAL A 218 8.18 -22.43 -11.75
C VAL A 218 6.89 -21.69 -11.42
N TYR A 219 6.57 -20.64 -12.18
CA TYR A 219 5.33 -19.89 -12.03
C TYR A 219 4.09 -20.76 -12.29
N GLU A 220 4.09 -21.53 -13.38
CA GLU A 220 3.01 -22.44 -13.76
C GLU A 220 2.80 -23.54 -12.71
N ALA A 221 3.90 -24.12 -12.19
CA ALA A 221 3.85 -25.11 -11.12
C ALA A 221 3.24 -24.56 -9.82
N LEU A 222 3.63 -23.34 -9.40
CA LEU A 222 3.02 -22.67 -8.25
C LEU A 222 1.53 -22.40 -8.49
N GLN A 223 1.18 -21.89 -9.67
CA GLN A 223 -0.21 -21.56 -10.02
C GLN A 223 -1.09 -22.82 -10.02
N GLY A 224 -0.63 -23.90 -10.63
CA GLY A 224 -1.33 -25.19 -10.64
C GLY A 224 -1.53 -25.74 -9.24
N ALA A 225 -0.48 -25.78 -8.42
CA ALA A 225 -0.55 -26.29 -7.05
C ALA A 225 -1.46 -25.43 -6.14
N VAL A 226 -1.41 -24.10 -6.26
CA VAL A 226 -2.31 -23.19 -5.53
C VAL A 226 -3.78 -23.44 -5.91
N ALA A 227 -4.06 -23.57 -7.20
CA ALA A 227 -5.41 -23.82 -7.72
C ALA A 227 -5.95 -25.19 -7.30
N GLU A 228 -5.13 -26.24 -7.38
CA GLU A 228 -5.49 -27.61 -6.98
C GLU A 228 -5.85 -27.68 -5.49
N GLN A 229 -5.13 -26.94 -4.65
CA GLN A 229 -5.37 -26.88 -3.20
C GLN A 229 -6.47 -25.88 -2.80
N GLY A 230 -7.03 -25.13 -3.75
CA GLY A 230 -8.07 -24.13 -3.48
C GLY A 230 -7.62 -23.00 -2.54
N LEU A 231 -6.34 -22.63 -2.59
CA LEU A 231 -5.76 -21.68 -1.64
C LEU A 231 -6.05 -20.24 -2.05
N ASP A 232 -6.36 -19.40 -1.06
CA ASP A 232 -6.47 -17.94 -1.24
C ASP A 232 -5.07 -17.28 -1.23
N VAL A 233 -4.23 -17.67 -2.19
CA VAL A 233 -2.87 -17.14 -2.38
C VAL A 233 -2.68 -16.77 -3.84
N GLU A 234 -2.22 -15.56 -4.11
CA GLU A 234 -1.96 -15.13 -5.48
C GLU A 234 -0.58 -15.58 -5.97
N VAL A 235 -0.45 -16.04 -7.21
CA VAL A 235 0.85 -16.34 -7.83
C VAL A 235 1.19 -15.23 -8.82
N ILE A 236 2.29 -14.53 -8.56
CA ILE A 236 2.73 -13.37 -9.32
C ILE A 236 4.17 -13.53 -9.80
N HIS A 237 4.58 -12.67 -10.71
CA HIS A 237 5.99 -12.50 -11.06
C HIS A 237 6.47 -11.09 -10.69
N SER A 238 7.71 -10.99 -10.20
CA SER A 238 8.34 -9.72 -9.85
C SER A 238 9.57 -9.46 -10.71
N GLY A 239 10.01 -8.20 -10.71
CA GLY A 239 11.35 -7.83 -11.17
C GLY A 239 12.46 -8.45 -10.32
N CYS A 240 13.65 -7.86 -10.38
CA CYS A 240 14.79 -8.29 -9.58
C CYS A 240 14.50 -8.14 -8.08
N LEU A 241 14.72 -9.21 -7.31
CA LEU A 241 14.59 -9.20 -5.85
C LEU A 241 15.95 -9.08 -5.12
N GLU A 242 17.00 -8.74 -5.87
CA GLU A 242 18.36 -8.47 -5.37
C GLU A 242 19.07 -9.63 -4.64
N VAL A 243 18.49 -10.84 -4.69
CA VAL A 243 19.12 -12.10 -4.26
C VAL A 243 20.02 -12.64 -5.38
N CYS A 244 21.08 -11.88 -5.66
CA CYS A 244 21.91 -12.11 -6.83
C CYS A 244 22.69 -13.43 -6.71
N LYS A 245 22.33 -14.43 -7.53
CA LYS A 245 23.02 -15.73 -7.84
C LYS A 245 22.33 -17.02 -7.35
N LEU A 246 21.10 -16.96 -6.83
CA LEU A 246 20.39 -18.16 -6.36
C LEU A 246 19.01 -18.36 -7.03
N GLY A 247 18.89 -17.95 -8.30
CA GLY A 247 17.63 -18.05 -9.06
C GLY A 247 17.32 -19.46 -9.60
N PRO A 248 16.05 -19.76 -9.92
CA PRO A 248 14.85 -18.95 -9.66
C PRO A 248 14.58 -18.76 -8.16
N VAL A 249 14.10 -17.55 -7.81
CA VAL A 249 13.77 -17.17 -6.44
C VAL A 249 12.26 -17.08 -6.31
N VAL A 250 11.70 -17.68 -5.26
CA VAL A 250 10.29 -17.56 -4.88
C VAL A 250 10.20 -16.88 -3.53
N PHE A 251 9.37 -15.85 -3.41
CA PHE A 251 9.06 -15.19 -2.14
C PHE A 251 7.62 -15.48 -1.75
N TYR A 252 7.40 -16.00 -0.54
CA TYR A 252 6.07 -16.14 0.05
C TYR A 252 5.81 -14.99 1.02
N SER A 253 4.83 -14.14 0.72
CA SER A 253 4.57 -12.95 1.54
C SER A 253 3.89 -13.26 2.87
N GLY A 254 3.17 -14.38 2.99
CA GLY A 254 2.40 -14.73 4.19
C GLY A 254 3.22 -14.85 5.47
N ASP A 255 4.48 -15.29 5.35
CA ASP A 255 5.44 -15.30 6.47
C ASP A 255 6.82 -14.76 6.10
N ARG A 256 6.89 -14.09 4.94
CA ARG A 256 8.08 -13.44 4.40
C ARG A 256 9.25 -14.39 4.12
N THR A 257 8.98 -15.66 3.83
CA THR A 257 10.00 -16.66 3.50
C THR A 257 10.49 -16.51 2.06
N TRP A 258 11.80 -16.67 1.88
CA TRP A 258 12.43 -16.67 0.57
C TRP A 258 12.98 -18.06 0.25
N TYR A 259 12.75 -18.51 -0.97
CA TYR A 259 13.22 -19.77 -1.51
C TYR A 259 14.13 -19.51 -2.70
N THR A 260 15.17 -20.33 -2.79
CA THR A 260 16.18 -20.21 -3.84
C THR A 260 16.40 -21.51 -4.58
N ARG A 261 16.93 -21.41 -5.81
CA ARG A 261 17.14 -22.54 -6.72
C ARG A 261 15.87 -23.37 -6.92
N VAL A 262 14.74 -22.69 -7.01
CA VAL A 262 13.43 -23.33 -7.09
C VAL A 262 13.26 -23.94 -8.48
N THR A 263 12.99 -25.24 -8.53
CA THR A 263 12.55 -25.98 -9.72
C THR A 263 11.01 -26.11 -9.70
N PRO A 264 10.35 -26.52 -10.80
CA PRO A 264 8.91 -26.79 -10.80
C PRO A 264 8.47 -27.74 -9.67
N ALA A 265 9.20 -28.83 -9.46
CA ALA A 265 8.93 -29.77 -8.38
C ALA A 265 9.05 -29.14 -6.98
N VAL A 266 10.08 -28.30 -6.76
CA VAL A 266 10.23 -27.56 -5.50
C VAL A 266 9.12 -26.53 -5.33
N ALA A 267 8.63 -25.92 -6.42
CA ALA A 267 7.48 -25.02 -6.38
C ALA A 267 6.20 -25.71 -5.90
N GLU A 268 5.88 -26.88 -6.44
CA GLU A 268 4.75 -27.69 -5.95
C GLU A 268 4.91 -28.04 -4.47
N GLU A 269 6.11 -28.45 -4.07
CA GLU A 269 6.42 -28.80 -2.67
C GLU A 269 6.32 -27.58 -1.73
N ILE A 270 6.71 -26.37 -2.18
CA ILE A 270 6.49 -25.12 -1.41
C ILE A 270 5.01 -24.95 -1.09
N VAL A 271 4.12 -25.15 -2.06
CA VAL A 271 2.68 -25.02 -1.82
C VAL A 271 2.19 -26.10 -0.86
N GLN A 272 2.48 -27.37 -1.14
CA GLN A 272 1.96 -28.51 -0.38
C GLN A 272 2.51 -28.59 1.05
N THR A 273 3.78 -28.27 1.25
CA THR A 273 4.46 -28.46 2.54
C THR A 273 4.51 -27.16 3.34
N HIS A 274 4.83 -26.02 2.70
CA HIS A 274 4.91 -24.75 3.43
C HIS A 274 3.57 -24.04 3.51
N VAL A 275 2.91 -23.77 2.39
CA VAL A 275 1.69 -22.96 2.40
C VAL A 275 0.52 -23.72 3.04
N VAL A 276 0.34 -25.00 2.73
CA VAL A 276 -0.74 -25.83 3.30
C VAL A 276 -0.41 -26.31 4.72
N GLN A 277 0.77 -26.87 4.96
CA GLN A 277 1.10 -27.52 6.24
C GLN A 277 1.91 -26.64 7.21
N GLY A 278 2.31 -25.43 6.80
CA GLY A 278 3.11 -24.52 7.63
C GLY A 278 4.59 -24.90 7.79
N LYS A 279 5.10 -25.87 7.01
CA LYS A 279 6.48 -26.39 7.15
C LYS A 279 7.38 -25.88 6.04
N LYS A 280 8.39 -25.07 6.40
CA LYS A 280 9.35 -24.52 5.43
C LYS A 280 10.27 -25.59 4.86
N LEU A 281 10.54 -25.52 3.56
CA LEU A 281 11.52 -26.39 2.88
C LEU A 281 12.94 -25.90 3.20
N GLN A 282 13.47 -26.29 4.36
CA GLN A 282 14.74 -25.77 4.90
C GLN A 282 15.92 -25.85 3.92
N ALA A 283 15.95 -26.86 3.05
CA ALA A 283 16.96 -26.99 2.00
C ALA A 283 16.98 -25.80 1.02
N HIS A 284 15.84 -25.14 0.78
CA HIS A 284 15.68 -24.05 -0.17
C HIS A 284 15.53 -22.66 0.47
N VAL A 285 15.22 -22.59 1.77
CA VAL A 285 15.09 -21.32 2.52
C VAL A 285 16.37 -20.48 2.42
N TYR A 286 16.18 -19.17 2.26
CA TYR A 286 17.22 -18.15 2.25
C TYR A 286 16.80 -16.92 3.10
N PRO A 287 17.72 -16.28 3.85
CA PRO A 287 19.06 -16.76 4.15
C PRO A 287 19.00 -18.07 4.95
N LYS A 288 20.11 -18.81 4.97
CA LYS A 288 20.23 -19.94 5.90
C LYS A 288 20.26 -19.38 7.31
N ASP A 289 19.53 -20.04 8.21
CA ASP A 289 19.61 -19.73 9.63
C ASP A 289 21.06 -19.95 10.07
N PRO A 290 21.76 -18.94 10.60
CA PRO A 290 23.14 -19.10 11.07
C PRO A 290 23.26 -20.02 12.29
N SER A 291 22.14 -20.41 12.92
CA SER A 291 22.09 -21.36 14.03
C SER A 291 21.89 -22.82 13.62
N VAL A 292 21.77 -23.11 12.31
CA VAL A 292 21.61 -24.45 11.73
C VAL A 292 22.80 -24.83 10.85
#